data_AF-A0A835IB68-F1
#
_entry.id   AF-A0A835IB68-F1
#
_cell.length_a   1.000
_cell.length_b   1.000
_cell.length_c   1.000
_cell.angle_alpha   90.00
_cell.angle_beta   90.00
_cell.angle_gamma   90.00
#
_symmetry.space_group_name_H-M   'P 1'
#
loop_
_entity.id
_entity.type
_entity.pdbx_description
1 polymer ?
#
loop_
_entity_poly.entity_id
_entity_poly.type
_entity_poly.pdbx_seq_one_letter_code
_entity_poly.pdbx_strand_id
1 'polypeptide(L)'
;MSMGKTVCYPIGVDKHTLERDFGYYASVLVDVDLSKPIRNPIWVEEEEGISFVQDIEVVKMPKFCGHCKSVGHLVVECKVL
;
A
#
# COMPACT_ATOMS: atom_id res chain seq x y z
N MET A 1 9.36 -11.77 -4.83
CA MET A 1 8.72 -10.42 -4.90
C MET A 1 7.19 -10.51 -4.88
N SER A 2 6.61 -11.01 -3.77
CA SER A 2 5.15 -11.26 -3.64
C SER A 2 4.41 -10.11 -2.93
N MET A 3 5.02 -9.49 -1.92
CA MET A 3 4.38 -8.50 -1.03
C MET A 3 3.68 -7.35 -1.78
N GLY A 4 4.41 -6.66 -2.67
CA GLY A 4 3.85 -5.53 -3.42
C GLY A 4 2.67 -5.90 -4.31
N LYS A 5 2.68 -7.12 -4.89
CA LYS A 5 1.58 -7.66 -5.71
C LYS A 5 0.35 -8.03 -4.89
N THR A 6 0.55 -8.48 -3.64
CA THR A 6 -0.57 -8.80 -2.74
C THR A 6 -1.35 -7.53 -2.37
N VAL A 7 -0.63 -6.43 -2.14
CA VAL A 7 -1.19 -5.13 -1.79
C VAL A 7 -1.83 -4.47 -3.00
N CYS A 8 -1.04 -4.08 -4.00
CA CYS A 8 -1.49 -3.41 -5.22
C CYS A 8 -0.53 -3.71 -6.40
N TYR A 9 -0.22 -2.72 -7.24
CA TYR A 9 0.75 -2.89 -8.33
C TYR A 9 2.11 -2.30 -7.92
N PRO A 10 3.16 -3.11 -7.72
CA PRO A 10 4.47 -2.61 -7.30
C PRO A 10 5.13 -1.80 -8.42
N ILE A 11 5.56 -0.58 -8.08
CA ILE A 11 6.32 0.33 -8.95
C ILE A 11 7.81 0.20 -8.66
N GLY A 12 8.18 0.06 -7.38
CA GLY A 12 9.57 -0.01 -6.97
C GLY A 12 9.74 -0.52 -5.55
N VAL A 13 10.96 -0.86 -5.19
CA VAL A 13 11.34 -1.32 -3.86
C VAL A 13 12.39 -0.36 -3.32
N ASP A 14 12.29 -0.02 -2.04
CA ASP A 14 13.30 0.83 -1.40
C ASP A 14 14.69 0.18 -1.48
N LYS A 15 15.73 0.99 -1.64
CA LYS A 15 17.10 0.51 -1.84
C LYS A 15 17.59 -0.31 -0.64
N HIS A 16 17.30 0.12 0.59
CA HIS A 16 17.70 -0.63 1.78
C HIS A 16 16.96 -1.96 1.89
N THR A 17 15.69 -2.00 1.45
CA THR A 17 14.93 -3.25 1.35
C THR A 17 15.57 -4.21 0.32
N LEU A 18 16.05 -3.70 -0.81
CA LEU A 18 16.75 -4.50 -1.83
C LEU A 18 18.12 -5.01 -1.34
N GLU A 19 18.87 -4.17 -0.65
CA GLU A 19 20.19 -4.49 -0.12
C GLU A 19 20.12 -5.38 1.13
N ARG A 20 18.91 -5.68 1.63
CA ARG A 20 18.66 -6.38 2.90
C ARG A 20 19.40 -5.71 4.06
N ASP A 21 19.52 -4.38 3.96
CA ASP A 21 20.15 -3.54 4.95
C ASP A 21 19.33 -3.56 6.25
N PHE A 22 19.99 -3.27 7.36
CA PHE A 22 19.38 -3.33 8.68
C PHE A 22 18.20 -2.36 8.79
N GLY A 23 17.00 -2.88 9.03
CA GLY A 23 15.77 -2.10 9.20
C GLY A 23 14.66 -2.95 9.83
N TYR A 24 13.77 -2.32 10.58
CA TYR A 24 12.63 -3.00 11.22
C TYR A 24 11.48 -3.32 10.24
N TYR A 25 11.56 -2.88 8.99
CA TYR A 25 10.51 -3.02 7.99
C TYR A 25 11.06 -3.07 6.56
N ALA A 26 10.26 -3.66 5.66
CA ALA A 26 10.45 -3.59 4.22
C ALA A 26 9.53 -2.50 3.62
N SER A 27 10.02 -1.72 2.65
CA SER A 27 9.26 -0.67 1.99
C SER A 27 9.16 -0.87 0.48
N VAL A 28 7.95 -0.71 -0.03
CA VAL A 28 7.64 -0.83 -1.45
C VAL A 28 6.80 0.35 -1.90
N LEU A 29 7.14 0.91 -3.06
CA LEU A 29 6.31 1.89 -3.75
C LEU A 29 5.30 1.14 -4.62
N VAL A 30 4.02 1.45 -4.46
CA VAL A 30 2.92 0.80 -5.17
C VAL A 30 2.01 1.84 -5.82
N ASP A 31 1.41 1.47 -6.95
CA ASP A 31 0.28 2.17 -7.55
C ASP A 31 -1.02 1.69 -6.88
N VAL A 32 -1.85 2.61 -6.41
CA VAL A 32 -3.02 2.33 -5.57
C VAL A 32 -4.27 2.95 -6.15
N ASP A 33 -5.32 2.14 -6.29
CA ASP A 33 -6.66 2.61 -6.57
C ASP A 33 -7.34 3.08 -5.28
N LEU A 34 -7.29 4.38 -5.00
CA LEU A 34 -7.91 5.01 -3.81
C LEU A 34 -9.44 4.89 -3.76
N SER A 35 -10.09 4.48 -4.86
CA SER A 35 -11.53 4.22 -4.86
C SER A 35 -11.90 2.88 -4.22
N LYS A 36 -10.90 2.01 -3.98
CA LYS A 36 -11.07 0.68 -3.40
C LYS A 36 -10.44 0.62 -2.00
N PRO A 37 -10.97 -0.24 -1.12
CA PRO A 37 -10.33 -0.48 0.17
C PRO A 37 -8.96 -1.15 -0.03
N ILE A 38 -7.96 -0.68 0.71
CA ILE A 38 -6.66 -1.35 0.79
C ILE A 38 -6.78 -2.49 1.80
N ARG A 39 -6.38 -3.70 1.39
CA ARG A 39 -6.39 -4.88 2.26
C ARG A 39 -5.26 -4.80 3.27
N ASN A 40 -5.61 -4.88 4.56
CA ASN A 40 -4.69 -4.96 5.68
C ASN A 40 -5.35 -5.80 6.80
N PRO A 41 -4.70 -6.87 7.32
CA PRO A 41 -3.38 -7.39 6.96
C PRO A 41 -3.34 -8.09 5.60
N ILE A 42 -2.12 -8.36 5.11
CA ILE A 42 -1.87 -9.12 3.88
C ILE A 42 -1.31 -10.50 4.18
N TRP A 43 -1.57 -11.43 3.26
CA TRP A 43 -0.93 -12.75 3.24
C TRP A 43 0.27 -12.72 2.30
N VAL A 44 1.46 -13.00 2.84
CA VAL A 44 2.70 -13.05 2.07
C VAL A 44 3.08 -14.51 1.87
N GLU A 45 3.24 -14.90 0.61
CA GLU A 45 3.77 -16.21 0.22
C GLU A 45 5.22 -16.04 -0.22
N GLU A 46 6.13 -16.84 0.35
CA GLU A 46 7.52 -16.96 -0.09
C GLU A 46 7.74 -18.18 -0.98
N GLU A 47 8.85 -18.16 -1.73
CA GLU A 47 9.19 -19.17 -2.74
C GLU A 47 9.36 -20.59 -2.16
N GLU A 48 9.60 -20.72 -0.85
CA GLU A 48 9.78 -22.00 -0.15
C GLU A 48 8.51 -22.53 0.54
N GLY A 49 7.33 -21.98 0.20
CA GLY A 49 6.06 -22.44 0.77
C GLY A 49 5.79 -21.95 2.20
N ILE A 50 6.66 -21.08 2.72
CA ILE A 50 6.43 -20.36 3.97
C ILE A 50 5.46 -19.22 3.66
N SER A 51 4.36 -19.16 4.42
CA SER A 51 3.41 -18.07 4.36
C SER A 51 3.21 -17.46 5.74
N PHE A 52 3.02 -16.14 5.77
CA PHE A 52 2.77 -15.41 6.99
C PHE A 52 1.82 -14.24 6.76
N VAL A 53 1.17 -13.82 7.84
CA VAL A 53 0.31 -12.64 7.86
C VAL A 53 1.16 -11.44 8.27
N GLN A 54 1.07 -10.37 7.50
CA GLN A 54 1.83 -9.15 7.73
C GLN A 54 0.89 -7.95 7.74
N ASP A 55 0.93 -7.16 8.82
CA ASP A 55 0.32 -5.84 8.84
C ASP A 55 1.09 -4.89 7.94
N ILE A 56 0.36 -4.04 7.21
CA ILE A 56 0.93 -3.00 6.37
C ILE A 56 0.61 -1.61 6.93
N GLU A 57 1.54 -0.69 6.73
CA GLU A 57 1.33 0.73 7.00
C GLU A 57 1.45 1.50 5.69
N VAL A 58 0.39 2.23 5.32
CA VAL A 58 0.42 3.11 4.14
C VAL A 58 0.83 4.51 4.58
N VAL A 59 2.11 4.81 4.38
CA VAL A 59 2.68 6.11 4.72
C VAL A 59 2.08 7.19 3.82
N LYS A 60 1.62 8.29 4.43
CA LYS A 60 1.07 9.48 3.75
C LYS A 60 -0.14 9.19 2.83
N MET A 61 -1.07 8.34 3.28
CA MET A 61 -2.35 8.16 2.57
C MET A 61 -3.03 9.52 2.33
N PRO A 62 -3.26 9.92 1.07
CA PRO A 62 -3.90 11.19 0.80
C PRO A 62 -5.40 11.12 1.10
N LYS A 63 -6.01 12.26 1.40
CA LYS A 63 -7.48 12.35 1.48
C LYS A 63 -8.08 12.03 0.11
N PHE A 64 -9.12 11.20 0.08
CA PHE A 64 -9.85 10.88 -1.14
C PHE A 64 -11.34 11.16 -0.97
N CYS A 65 -11.91 11.88 -1.94
CA CYS A 65 -13.33 12.18 -1.96
C CYS A 65 -14.09 11.13 -2.78
N GLY A 66 -14.84 10.27 -2.10
CA GLY A 66 -15.66 9.25 -2.75
C GLY A 66 -16.81 9.80 -3.60
N HIS A 67 -17.20 11.06 -3.40
CA HIS A 67 -18.27 11.74 -4.15
C HIS A 67 -17.78 12.21 -5.53
N CYS A 68 -16.84 13.16 -5.58
CA CYS A 68 -16.32 13.72 -6.84
C CYS A 68 -15.09 12.98 -7.41
N LYS A 69 -14.65 11.90 -6.74
CA LYS A 69 -13.52 11.05 -7.15
C LYS A 69 -12.17 11.77 -7.26
N SER A 70 -11.96 12.82 -6.46
CA SER A 70 -10.71 13.58 -6.45
C SER A 70 -9.87 13.36 -5.18
N VAL A 71 -8.56 13.50 -5.33
CA VAL A 71 -7.59 13.49 -4.22
C VAL A 71 -7.48 14.89 -3.60
N GLY A 72 -7.30 14.96 -2.28
CA GLY A 72 -6.98 16.19 -1.54
C GLY A 72 -8.00 16.60 -0.49
N HIS A 73 -9.21 16.03 -0.48
CA HIS A 73 -10.26 16.33 0.49
C HIS A 73 -11.13 15.10 0.79
N LEU A 74 -11.79 15.08 1.94
CA LEU A 74 -12.79 14.06 2.29
C LEU A 74 -14.17 14.45 1.76
N VAL A 75 -15.11 13.51 1.72
CA VAL A 75 -16.50 13.80 1.28
C VAL A 75 -17.11 14.96 2.07
N VAL A 76 -16.87 15.04 3.38
CA VAL A 76 -17.35 16.13 4.25
C VAL A 76 -16.77 17.52 3.93
N GLU A 77 -15.69 17.58 3.17
CA GLU A 77 -15.00 18.81 2.72
C GLU A 77 -15.29 19.12 1.24
N CYS A 78 -16.14 18.32 0.59
CA CYS A 78 -16.40 18.42 -0.85
C CYS A 78 -17.23 19.66 -1.19
N LYS A 79 -16.72 20.48 -2.10
CA LYS A 79 -17.40 21.71 -2.59
C LYS A 79 -18.35 21.48 -3.77
N VAL A 80 -18.47 20.23 -4.22
CA VAL A 80 -19.32 19.80 -5.34
C VAL A 80 -20.55 19.05 -4.83
N LEU A 81 -20.73 18.99 -3.49
CA LEU A 81 -21.92 18.44 -2.85
C LEU A 81 -23.12 19.38 -2.98
#